data_AF-A0A1D1YKV2-F1
#
_entry.id   AF-A0A1D1YKV2-F1
#
_cell.length_a   1.000
_cell.length_b   1.000
_cell.length_c   1.000
_cell.angle_alpha   90.00
_cell.angle_beta   90.00
_cell.angle_gamma   90.00
#
_symmetry.space_group_name_H-M   'P 1'
#
loop_
_entity.id
_entity.type
_entity.pdbx_description
1 polymer ?
#
loop_
_entity_poly.entity_id
_entity_poly.type
_entity_poly.pdbx_seq_one_letter_code
_entity_poly.pdbx_strand_id
1 'polypeptide(L)'
;MADKLEEDPKRGSSVECSSCPPEGLPQPPLRDVALALGLEPVHASHCELQFRCFVMEETLADLRAQNRDLSDALKESSQERDSLRIKLLEGEVSMEDLGGTGHRARAEFVEDGGTVPSSLWELNEEGTRVIRVCSEVLYLVSSIKECFWRIYEWIGEEKLDYFVETEPSLQDELEVLLSEASRVHKLGLEVESKVIKYEEMKRKEKKDLENSILSLTEENSDISSLLRRALVEKEAAEKSLSKLKGSGEQRRTAIFQIAEWSLQKAGFGFMMGGSPGESPNENSSSCNASTTSDGSECEEDGVSLASTVEKIIKNLRHEVTELRCSLEEYRSENDHLQGLAFKQSQEITDSALYVKVLEERENALTQNVEQLSLELKGAEEEVIRWKEACELEVEAGKSAIEKCEREIACLKEDLERTEAALDTSNNRLKLKEKLATTAMAAQAAAETSLRLADSRSVGLRERIEELTRQLEEEAERSRREQSSVRRRVRHICWPWRALGINPPISSSRNARRRTLPDMVTLLQ
;
A
#
# COMPACT_ATOMS: atom_id res chain seq x y z
N MET A 1 -31.12 34.07 0.95
CA MET A 1 -32.16 34.57 1.87
C MET A 1 -31.50 35.48 2.91
N ALA A 2 -32.27 36.30 3.62
CA ALA A 2 -31.77 37.49 4.31
C ALA A 2 -31.32 37.24 5.76
N ASP A 3 -31.05 38.36 6.46
CA ASP A 3 -30.79 38.54 7.90
C ASP A 3 -29.34 38.21 8.32
N LYS A 4 -28.45 39.16 8.63
CA LYS A 4 -28.55 40.50 9.26
C LYS A 4 -28.95 40.45 10.75
N LEU A 5 -27.96 40.39 11.63
CA LEU A 5 -28.04 40.92 12.99
C LEU A 5 -26.76 41.69 13.33
N GLU A 6 -26.95 42.75 14.11
CA GLU A 6 -26.09 43.91 14.33
C GLU A 6 -26.42 44.38 15.76
N GLU A 7 -25.49 44.29 16.71
CA GLU A 7 -25.65 44.93 18.04
C GLU A 7 -24.34 45.54 18.56
N ASP A 8 -24.48 46.74 19.13
CA ASP A 8 -23.42 47.65 19.58
C ASP A 8 -22.89 47.37 21.00
N PRO A 9 -21.64 47.78 21.31
CA PRO A 9 -21.13 47.85 22.68
C PRO A 9 -21.49 49.18 23.39
N LYS A 10 -22.01 49.14 24.62
CA LYS A 10 -22.21 50.34 25.48
C LYS A 10 -21.93 50.13 26.97
N ARG A 11 -20.84 50.72 27.45
CA ARG A 11 -20.61 51.47 28.72
C ARG A 11 -19.09 51.53 28.97
N GLY A 12 -18.44 52.64 29.27
CA GLY A 12 -18.93 53.99 29.58
C GLY A 12 -18.78 54.32 31.07
N SER A 13 -17.63 54.88 31.45
CA SER A 13 -17.43 55.62 32.71
C SER A 13 -16.19 56.53 32.61
N SER A 14 -16.40 57.83 32.75
CA SER A 14 -15.35 58.86 32.74
C SER A 14 -14.90 59.19 34.18
N VAL A 15 -13.59 59.37 34.41
CA VAL A 15 -13.00 60.21 35.49
C VAL A 15 -11.64 60.69 34.95
N GLU A 16 -11.54 61.89 34.39
CA GLU A 16 -11.09 63.14 35.06
C GLU A 16 -9.69 63.08 35.71
N CYS A 17 -8.74 63.79 35.08
CA CYS A 17 -7.49 64.18 35.72
C CYS A 17 -7.73 65.33 36.72
N SER A 18 -7.14 65.23 37.91
CA SER A 18 -6.92 66.39 38.78
C SER A 18 -5.59 66.27 39.52
N SER A 19 -5.10 67.40 40.02
CA SER A 19 -3.67 67.65 40.22
C SER A 19 -3.23 67.77 41.68
N CYS A 20 -1.95 67.46 41.90
CA CYS A 20 -1.10 67.85 43.04
C CYS A 20 -1.30 67.11 44.40
N PRO A 21 -0.20 66.91 45.15
CA PRO A 21 -0.19 66.17 46.41
C PRO A 21 -0.31 67.07 47.64
N PRO A 22 -0.57 66.47 48.82
CA PRO A 22 -0.05 66.97 50.09
C PRO A 22 0.86 65.95 50.79
N GLU A 23 1.94 66.46 51.36
CA GLU A 23 2.82 65.72 52.29
C GLU A 23 2.06 65.31 53.56
N GLY A 24 2.44 64.19 54.18
CA GLY A 24 1.89 63.81 55.48
C GLY A 24 1.92 62.31 55.79
N LEU A 25 3.10 61.68 55.79
CA LEU A 25 3.27 60.34 56.38
C LEU A 25 3.23 60.44 57.92
N PRO A 26 2.28 59.79 58.61
CA PRO A 26 2.59 59.22 59.92
C PRO A 26 3.41 57.96 59.67
N GLN A 27 4.64 57.89 60.19
CA GLN A 27 5.41 56.65 60.15
C GLN A 27 4.64 55.56 60.93
N PRO A 28 4.27 54.43 60.30
CA PRO A 28 3.80 53.28 61.06
C PRO A 28 4.95 52.75 61.93
N PRO A 29 4.67 52.12 63.09
CA PRO A 29 5.73 51.60 63.94
C PRO A 29 6.55 50.56 63.17
N LEU A 30 7.87 50.58 63.34
CA LEU A 30 8.84 49.75 62.59
C LEU A 30 8.58 48.22 62.62
N ARG A 31 7.72 47.74 63.53
CA ARG A 31 7.23 46.35 63.54
C ARG A 31 6.25 46.05 62.39
N ASP A 32 5.37 46.98 62.04
CA ASP A 32 4.34 46.74 61.02
C ASP A 32 4.95 46.76 59.61
N VAL A 33 5.99 47.59 59.38
CA VAL A 33 6.75 47.60 58.12
C VAL A 33 7.51 46.29 57.92
N ALA A 34 8.14 45.75 58.98
CA ALA A 34 8.84 44.47 58.91
C ALA A 34 7.89 43.28 58.67
N LEU A 35 6.68 43.33 59.24
CA LEU A 35 5.63 42.33 58.97
C LEU A 35 5.06 42.47 57.54
N ALA A 36 4.81 43.69 57.07
CA ALA A 36 4.36 43.94 55.70
C ALA A 36 5.37 43.45 54.65
N LEU A 37 6.66 43.77 54.83
CA LEU A 37 7.74 43.29 53.95
C LEU A 37 7.94 41.77 53.99
N GLY A 38 7.55 41.10 55.08
CA GLY A 38 7.53 39.64 55.18
C GLY A 38 6.27 38.99 54.58
N LEU A 39 5.16 39.71 54.53
CA LEU A 39 3.87 39.24 54.00
C LEU A 39 3.74 39.45 52.48
N GLU A 40 4.33 40.53 51.93
CA GLU A 40 4.45 40.80 50.48
C GLU A 40 4.84 39.56 49.64
N PRO A 41 5.98 38.87 49.90
CA PRO A 41 6.38 37.71 49.10
C PRO A 41 5.44 36.50 49.25
N VAL A 42 4.80 36.35 50.43
CA VAL A 42 3.80 35.30 50.66
C VAL A 42 2.51 35.61 49.89
N HIS A 43 2.09 36.87 49.84
CA HIS A 43 0.95 37.32 49.07
C HIS A 43 1.20 37.17 47.56
N ALA A 44 2.39 37.56 47.07
CA ALA A 44 2.79 37.36 45.68
C ALA A 44 2.77 35.86 45.29
N SER A 45 3.36 35.00 46.13
CA SER A 45 3.34 33.54 45.93
C SER A 45 1.92 32.96 45.99
N HIS A 46 1.04 33.48 46.85
CA HIS A 46 -0.36 33.07 46.91
C HIS A 46 -1.13 33.46 45.64
N CYS A 47 -0.93 34.68 45.12
CA CYS A 47 -1.51 35.12 43.85
C CYS A 47 -1.00 34.30 42.66
N GLU A 48 0.29 33.95 42.63
CA GLU A 48 0.86 33.08 41.59
C GLU A 48 0.27 31.66 41.65
N LEU A 49 0.15 31.08 42.85
CA LEU A 49 -0.49 29.79 43.05
C LEU A 49 -1.98 29.82 42.65
N GLN A 50 -2.70 30.90 42.99
CA GLN A 50 -4.10 31.07 42.62
C GLN A 50 -4.26 31.17 41.09
N PHE A 51 -3.39 31.91 40.40
CA PHE A 51 -3.36 31.97 38.95
C PHE A 51 -3.04 30.60 38.31
N ARG A 52 -2.05 29.87 38.85
CA ARG A 52 -1.72 28.51 38.39
C ARG A 52 -2.85 27.51 38.64
N CYS A 53 -3.57 27.62 39.75
CA CYS A 53 -4.78 26.83 40.00
C CYS A 53 -5.87 27.13 38.97
N PHE A 54 -6.11 28.41 38.65
CA PHE A 54 -7.08 28.81 37.63
C PHE A 54 -6.75 28.23 36.24
N VAL A 55 -5.49 28.36 35.79
CA VAL A 55 -5.02 27.77 34.51
C VAL A 55 -5.12 26.23 34.52
N MET A 56 -4.88 25.59 35.66
CA MET A 56 -5.06 24.15 35.80
C MET A 56 -6.54 23.74 35.77
N GLU A 57 -7.45 24.55 36.32
CA GLU A 57 -8.89 24.30 36.25
C GLU A 57 -9.44 24.49 34.82
N GLU A 58 -8.95 25.48 34.09
CA GLU A 58 -9.26 25.74 32.68
C GLU A 58 -8.79 24.58 31.79
N THR A 59 -7.52 24.18 31.87
CA THR A 59 -7.00 23.01 31.13
C THR A 59 -7.70 21.70 31.50
N LEU A 60 -8.12 21.52 32.76
CA LEU A 60 -8.97 20.39 33.17
C LEU A 60 -10.42 20.50 32.66
N ALA A 61 -10.92 21.69 32.32
CA ALA A 61 -12.21 21.85 31.66
C ALA A 61 -12.12 21.47 30.18
N ASP A 62 -11.05 21.90 29.49
CA ASP A 62 -10.76 21.56 28.09
C ASP A 62 -10.57 20.05 27.90
N LEU A 63 -9.77 19.40 28.75
CA LEU A 63 -9.60 17.95 28.72
C LEU A 63 -10.91 17.19 28.97
N ARG A 64 -11.85 17.76 29.75
CA ARG A 64 -13.20 17.20 29.94
C ARG A 64 -14.14 17.49 28.78
N ALA A 65 -13.91 18.54 27.98
CA ALA A 65 -14.60 18.75 26.71
C ALA A 65 -14.13 17.70 25.70
N GLN A 66 -12.82 17.62 25.45
CA GLN A 66 -12.22 16.65 24.52
C GLN A 66 -12.60 15.19 24.84
N ASN A 67 -12.63 14.79 26.12
CA ASN A 67 -13.08 13.44 26.50
C ASN A 67 -14.58 13.18 26.21
N ARG A 68 -15.44 14.20 26.22
CA ARG A 68 -16.84 14.07 25.81
C ARG A 68 -16.94 13.94 24.29
N ASP A 69 -16.26 14.81 23.56
CA ASP A 69 -16.25 14.80 22.10
C ASP A 69 -15.71 13.45 21.56
N LEU A 70 -14.61 12.94 22.12
CA LEU A 70 -14.08 11.61 21.82
C LEU A 70 -15.05 10.48 22.20
N SER A 71 -15.77 10.61 23.33
CA SER A 71 -16.77 9.61 23.74
C SER A 71 -18.00 9.61 22.83
N ASP A 72 -18.37 10.73 22.22
CA ASP A 72 -19.50 10.83 21.31
C ASP A 72 -19.10 10.35 19.90
N ALA A 73 -17.93 10.76 19.39
CA ALA A 73 -17.36 10.20 18.16
C ALA A 73 -17.17 8.67 18.22
N LEU A 74 -16.80 8.12 19.38
CA LEU A 74 -16.71 6.66 19.59
C LEU A 74 -18.09 5.97 19.53
N LYS A 75 -19.16 6.63 19.99
CA LYS A 75 -20.53 6.11 19.86
C LYS A 75 -21.00 6.13 18.41
N GLU A 76 -20.75 7.22 17.69
CA GLU A 76 -21.06 7.35 16.27
C GLU A 76 -20.35 6.25 15.46
N SER A 77 -19.03 6.10 15.63
CA SER A 77 -18.25 5.03 15.00
C SER A 77 -18.74 3.62 15.38
N SER A 78 -19.25 3.41 16.61
CA SER A 78 -19.88 2.14 16.98
C SER A 78 -21.20 1.92 16.25
N GLN A 79 -22.06 2.94 16.15
CA GLN A 79 -23.35 2.86 15.44
C GLN A 79 -23.15 2.63 13.94
N GLU A 80 -22.16 3.27 13.33
CA GLU A 80 -21.77 3.03 11.94
C GLU A 80 -21.29 1.58 11.73
N ARG A 81 -20.43 1.08 12.62
CA ARG A 81 -19.93 -0.31 12.57
C ARG A 81 -21.06 -1.34 12.72
N ASP A 82 -21.98 -1.10 13.65
CA ASP A 82 -23.14 -1.98 13.85
C ASP A 82 -24.12 -1.91 12.66
N SER A 83 -24.31 -0.73 12.07
CA SER A 83 -25.09 -0.53 10.84
C SER A 83 -24.47 -1.25 9.63
N LEU A 84 -23.15 -1.16 9.46
CA LEU A 84 -22.42 -1.90 8.42
C LEU A 84 -22.50 -3.41 8.65
N ARG A 85 -22.43 -3.87 9.90
CA ARG A 85 -22.57 -5.29 10.25
C ARG A 85 -23.97 -5.82 9.94
N ILE A 86 -25.02 -5.03 10.17
CA ILE A 86 -26.39 -5.38 9.77
C ILE A 86 -26.49 -5.47 8.25
N LYS A 87 -25.99 -4.48 7.50
CA LYS A 87 -25.99 -4.50 6.02
C LYS A 87 -25.20 -5.68 5.44
N LEU A 88 -24.12 -6.09 6.10
CA LEU A 88 -23.31 -7.24 5.69
C LEU A 88 -24.10 -8.54 5.89
N LEU A 89 -24.78 -8.71 7.03
CA LEU A 89 -25.70 -9.84 7.27
C LEU A 89 -26.89 -9.83 6.29
N GLU A 90 -27.46 -8.67 5.97
CA GLU A 90 -28.53 -8.53 4.95
C GLU A 90 -28.00 -8.91 3.55
N GLY A 91 -26.76 -8.56 3.24
CA GLY A 91 -26.07 -8.96 2.01
C GLY A 91 -25.80 -10.47 1.93
N GLU A 92 -25.34 -11.08 3.03
CA GLU A 92 -25.15 -12.54 3.16
C GLU A 92 -26.47 -13.29 2.98
N VAL A 93 -27.56 -12.87 3.65
CA VAL A 93 -28.90 -13.47 3.50
C VAL A 93 -29.43 -13.29 2.07
N SER A 94 -29.25 -12.12 1.45
CA SER A 94 -29.64 -11.89 0.05
C SER A 94 -28.83 -12.77 -0.93
N MET A 95 -27.56 -13.06 -0.61
CA MET A 95 -26.70 -13.96 -1.37
C MET A 95 -27.13 -15.43 -1.20
N GLU A 96 -27.50 -15.85 0.01
CA GLU A 96 -28.09 -17.17 0.28
C GLU A 96 -29.47 -17.33 -0.38
N ASP A 97 -30.30 -16.28 -0.45
CA ASP A 97 -31.59 -16.30 -1.15
C ASP A 97 -31.42 -16.37 -2.68
N LEU A 98 -30.42 -15.67 -3.25
CA LEU A 98 -30.06 -15.79 -4.67
C LEU A 98 -29.46 -17.16 -5.00
N GLY A 99 -28.60 -17.70 -4.14
CA GLY A 99 -28.09 -19.07 -4.26
C GLY A 99 -29.21 -20.10 -4.13
N GLY A 100 -30.08 -19.95 -3.13
CA GLY A 100 -31.20 -20.84 -2.83
C GLY A 100 -32.29 -20.84 -3.90
N THR A 101 -32.58 -19.69 -4.52
CA THR A 101 -33.48 -19.61 -5.68
C THR A 101 -32.84 -20.20 -6.93
N GLY A 102 -31.55 -19.97 -7.17
CA GLY A 102 -30.79 -20.63 -8.24
C GLY A 102 -30.76 -22.15 -8.10
N HIS A 103 -30.54 -22.67 -6.89
CA HIS A 103 -30.56 -24.10 -6.60
C HIS A 103 -31.97 -24.70 -6.69
N ARG A 104 -33.02 -23.98 -6.29
CA ARG A 104 -34.42 -24.44 -6.40
C ARG A 104 -34.88 -24.49 -7.85
N ALA A 105 -34.60 -23.45 -8.65
CA ALA A 105 -34.87 -23.45 -10.08
C ALA A 105 -34.09 -24.55 -10.83
N ARG A 106 -32.83 -24.81 -10.42
CA ARG A 106 -32.02 -25.91 -10.96
C ARG A 106 -32.53 -27.30 -10.56
N ALA A 107 -33.15 -27.45 -9.39
CA ALA A 107 -33.78 -28.69 -8.96
C ALA A 107 -35.10 -28.94 -9.72
N GLU A 108 -35.95 -27.92 -9.85
CA GLU A 108 -37.21 -28.01 -10.62
C GLU A 108 -36.96 -28.32 -12.12
N PHE A 109 -35.87 -27.80 -12.71
CA PHE A 109 -35.44 -28.13 -14.08
C PHE A 109 -34.80 -29.51 -14.27
N VAL A 110 -34.48 -30.24 -13.18
CA VAL A 110 -33.89 -31.59 -13.25
C VAL A 110 -34.95 -32.68 -13.08
N GLU A 111 -36.08 -32.40 -12.42
CA GLU A 111 -37.22 -33.34 -12.38
C GLU A 111 -37.98 -33.42 -13.72
N ASP A 112 -38.11 -32.31 -14.46
CA ASP A 112 -38.73 -32.30 -15.79
C ASP A 112 -37.63 -32.35 -16.86
N GLY A 113 -37.36 -33.55 -17.40
CA GLY A 113 -36.14 -33.94 -18.14
C GLY A 113 -35.84 -33.19 -19.44
N GLY A 114 -35.55 -31.89 -19.34
CA GLY A 114 -35.20 -31.01 -20.44
C GLY A 114 -33.72 -31.10 -20.82
N THR A 115 -33.44 -31.44 -22.07
CA THR A 115 -32.10 -31.26 -22.65
C THR A 115 -31.74 -29.78 -22.60
N VAL A 116 -30.70 -29.41 -21.83
CA VAL A 116 -30.18 -28.04 -21.80
C VAL A 116 -29.88 -27.58 -23.22
N PRO A 117 -30.42 -26.44 -23.70
CA PRO A 117 -30.13 -25.95 -25.05
C PRO A 117 -28.62 -25.75 -25.23
N SER A 118 -28.03 -26.27 -26.31
CA SER A 118 -26.59 -26.15 -26.57
C SER A 118 -26.10 -24.70 -26.58
N SER A 119 -26.97 -23.76 -26.97
CA SER A 119 -26.72 -22.32 -26.93
C SER A 119 -26.44 -21.77 -25.53
N LEU A 120 -26.96 -22.42 -24.47
CA LEU A 120 -26.73 -22.02 -23.08
C LEU A 120 -25.33 -22.44 -22.60
N TRP A 121 -24.85 -23.61 -23.05
CA TRP A 121 -23.47 -24.04 -22.85
C TRP A 121 -22.49 -23.16 -23.62
N GLU A 122 -22.78 -22.84 -24.88
CA GLU A 122 -21.95 -21.93 -25.69
C GLU A 122 -21.83 -20.53 -25.08
N LEU A 123 -22.92 -19.98 -24.52
CA LEU A 123 -22.90 -18.70 -23.82
C LEU A 123 -22.09 -18.74 -22.52
N ASN A 124 -22.21 -19.82 -21.74
CA ASN A 124 -21.46 -20.00 -20.49
C ASN A 124 -19.95 -20.17 -20.75
N GLU A 125 -19.61 -20.93 -21.80
CA GLU A 125 -18.24 -21.12 -22.27
C GLU A 125 -17.63 -19.78 -22.76
N GLU A 126 -18.39 -18.95 -23.49
CA GLU A 126 -17.96 -17.62 -23.91
C GLU A 126 -17.81 -16.66 -22.72
N GLY A 127 -18.76 -16.63 -21.79
CA GLY A 127 -18.65 -15.84 -20.55
C GLY A 127 -17.40 -16.20 -19.75
N THR A 128 -17.10 -17.50 -19.61
CA THR A 128 -15.88 -17.98 -18.94
C THR A 128 -14.60 -17.53 -19.66
N ARG A 129 -14.60 -17.46 -20.99
CA ARG A 129 -13.47 -16.90 -21.78
C ARG A 129 -13.31 -15.41 -21.53
N VAL A 130 -14.41 -14.64 -21.51
CA VAL A 130 -14.39 -13.19 -21.27
C VAL A 130 -13.83 -12.88 -19.89
N ILE A 131 -14.34 -13.52 -18.83
CA ILE A 131 -13.85 -13.35 -17.44
C ILE A 131 -12.35 -13.63 -17.34
N ARG A 132 -11.88 -14.72 -17.98
CA ARG A 132 -10.44 -15.07 -18.02
C ARG A 132 -9.60 -14.00 -18.72
N VAL A 133 -10.06 -13.47 -19.86
CA VAL A 133 -9.36 -12.40 -20.59
C VAL A 133 -9.37 -11.09 -19.78
N CYS A 134 -10.50 -10.72 -19.17
CA CYS A 134 -10.59 -9.54 -18.30
C CYS A 134 -9.62 -9.63 -17.11
N SER A 135 -9.51 -10.81 -16.49
CA SER A 135 -8.54 -11.09 -15.41
C SER A 135 -7.08 -10.92 -15.87
N GLU A 136 -6.74 -11.46 -17.04
CA GLU A 136 -5.40 -11.37 -17.61
C GLU A 136 -5.03 -9.92 -18.02
N VAL A 137 -5.98 -9.16 -18.58
CA VAL A 137 -5.78 -7.73 -18.88
C VAL A 137 -5.68 -6.91 -17.59
N LEU A 138 -6.45 -7.22 -16.54
CA LEU A 138 -6.37 -6.52 -15.25
C LEU A 138 -5.02 -6.74 -14.56
N TYR A 139 -4.46 -7.96 -14.65
CA TYR A 139 -3.10 -8.24 -14.22
C TYR A 139 -2.06 -7.42 -15.01
N LEU A 140 -2.18 -7.34 -16.33
CA LEU A 140 -1.29 -6.54 -17.18
C LEU A 140 -1.37 -5.04 -16.83
N VAL A 141 -2.58 -4.49 -16.67
CA VAL A 141 -2.80 -3.09 -16.28
C VAL A 141 -2.18 -2.83 -14.90
N SER A 142 -2.37 -3.73 -13.93
CA SER A 142 -1.77 -3.63 -12.60
C SER A 142 -0.24 -3.66 -12.65
N SER A 143 0.35 -4.55 -13.45
CA SER A 143 1.81 -4.61 -13.65
C SER A 143 2.37 -3.35 -14.33
N ILE A 144 1.63 -2.75 -15.28
CA ILE A 144 2.00 -1.47 -15.89
C ILE A 144 1.93 -0.33 -14.85
N LYS A 145 0.91 -0.32 -13.97
CA LYS A 145 0.80 0.63 -12.84
C LYS A 145 2.04 0.59 -11.95
N GLU A 146 2.48 -0.60 -11.54
CA GLU A 146 3.69 -0.81 -10.75
C GLU A 146 4.97 -0.40 -11.49
N CYS A 147 5.03 -0.58 -12.81
CA CYS A 147 6.15 -0.09 -13.62
C CYS A 147 6.20 1.43 -13.64
N PHE A 148 5.06 2.10 -13.85
CA PHE A 148 5.00 3.57 -13.76
C PHE A 148 5.30 4.08 -12.35
N TRP A 149 4.85 3.39 -11.29
CA TRP A 149 5.18 3.76 -9.92
C TRP A 149 6.69 3.71 -9.65
N ARG A 150 7.36 2.60 -10.02
CA ARG A 150 8.83 2.48 -9.87
C ARG A 150 9.61 3.51 -10.68
N ILE A 151 9.13 3.87 -11.87
CA ILE A 151 9.74 4.93 -12.68
C ILE A 151 9.52 6.29 -12.02
N TYR A 152 8.33 6.55 -11.46
CA TYR A 152 8.01 7.78 -10.74
C TYR A 152 8.92 7.97 -9.50
N GLU A 153 9.01 6.93 -8.66
CA GLU A 153 9.84 6.90 -7.46
C GLU A 153 11.33 7.09 -7.78
N TRP A 154 11.82 6.54 -8.89
CA TRP A 154 13.19 6.76 -9.36
C TRP A 154 13.49 8.20 -9.78
N ILE A 155 12.47 9.03 -10.06
CA ILE A 155 12.63 10.36 -10.67
C ILE A 155 12.51 11.52 -9.67
N GLY A 156 11.94 11.33 -8.46
CA GLY A 156 11.76 12.45 -7.54
C GLY A 156 11.51 12.14 -6.07
N GLU A 157 11.95 13.08 -5.23
CA GLU A 157 11.66 13.13 -3.79
C GLU A 157 10.29 13.78 -3.46
N GLU A 158 9.65 14.43 -4.44
CA GLU A 158 8.30 15.00 -4.27
C GLU A 158 7.23 13.91 -4.25
N LYS A 159 6.58 13.75 -3.09
CA LYS A 159 5.40 12.89 -2.92
C LYS A 159 4.31 13.26 -3.94
N LEU A 160 3.75 12.23 -4.58
CA LEU A 160 2.53 12.35 -5.37
C LEU A 160 1.40 12.83 -4.45
N ASP A 161 0.63 13.85 -4.88
CA ASP A 161 -0.60 14.22 -4.20
C ASP A 161 -1.63 13.09 -4.36
N TYR A 162 -2.35 12.77 -3.28
CA TYR A 162 -2.92 11.45 -3.07
C TYR A 162 -3.89 11.05 -4.19
N PHE A 163 -3.53 10.04 -4.99
CA PHE A 163 -4.43 9.48 -6.00
C PHE A 163 -5.54 8.73 -5.27
N VAL A 164 -6.64 9.43 -4.96
CA VAL A 164 -7.77 8.88 -4.20
C VAL A 164 -8.20 7.56 -4.83
N GLU A 165 -8.06 6.49 -4.06
CA GLU A 165 -8.61 5.18 -4.38
C GLU A 165 -10.11 5.22 -4.14
N THR A 166 -10.82 5.88 -5.05
CA THR A 166 -12.26 5.69 -5.19
C THR A 166 -12.46 4.27 -5.68
N GLU A 167 -12.79 3.35 -4.77
CA GLU A 167 -13.23 2.01 -5.15
C GLU A 167 -14.35 2.12 -6.19
N PRO A 168 -14.24 1.47 -7.35
CA PRO A 168 -15.32 1.45 -8.32
C PRO A 168 -16.47 0.63 -7.74
N SER A 169 -17.53 1.29 -7.28
CA SER A 169 -18.77 0.67 -6.78
C SER A 169 -19.63 0.11 -7.93
N LEU A 170 -19.02 -0.70 -8.79
CA LEU A 170 -19.53 -1.08 -10.10
C LEU A 170 -19.57 -2.60 -10.19
N GLN A 171 -20.78 -3.12 -10.44
CA GLN A 171 -21.07 -4.55 -10.46
C GLN A 171 -20.46 -5.28 -11.68
N ASP A 172 -19.98 -4.53 -12.67
CA ASP A 172 -19.50 -5.03 -13.96
C ASP A 172 -17.96 -5.01 -14.05
N GLU A 173 -17.36 -6.20 -14.15
CA GLU A 173 -15.91 -6.42 -14.26
C GLU A 173 -15.24 -5.61 -15.40
N LEU A 174 -15.98 -5.38 -16.49
CA LEU A 174 -15.52 -4.62 -17.65
C LEU A 174 -15.38 -3.11 -17.35
N GLU A 175 -16.22 -2.58 -16.46
CA GLU A 175 -16.19 -1.17 -16.06
C GLU A 175 -15.06 -0.91 -15.05
N VAL A 176 -14.83 -1.85 -14.14
CA VAL A 176 -13.65 -1.89 -13.27
C VAL A 176 -12.36 -1.87 -14.11
N LEU A 177 -12.27 -2.75 -15.12
CA LEU A 177 -11.12 -2.81 -16.03
C LEU A 177 -10.88 -1.49 -16.77
N LEU A 178 -11.95 -0.87 -17.29
CA LEU A 178 -11.87 0.41 -17.99
C LEU A 178 -11.45 1.57 -17.06
N SER A 179 -11.92 1.56 -15.81
CA SER A 179 -11.56 2.57 -14.80
C SER A 179 -10.08 2.48 -14.41
N GLU A 180 -9.56 1.28 -14.16
CA GLU A 180 -8.16 1.07 -13.78
C GLU A 180 -7.22 1.34 -14.97
N ALA A 181 -7.59 0.91 -16.19
CA ALA A 181 -6.85 1.26 -17.40
C ALA A 181 -6.79 2.79 -17.62
N SER A 182 -7.87 3.51 -17.33
CA SER A 182 -7.92 4.98 -17.38
C SER A 182 -7.05 5.63 -16.29
N ARG A 183 -6.97 5.04 -15.08
CA ARG A 183 -6.06 5.47 -14.00
C ARG A 183 -4.60 5.29 -14.39
N VAL A 184 -4.25 4.12 -14.93
CA VAL A 184 -2.90 3.81 -15.42
C VAL A 184 -2.48 4.71 -16.58
N HIS A 185 -3.39 5.04 -17.49
CA HIS A 185 -3.11 6.00 -18.57
C HIS A 185 -2.79 7.41 -18.04
N LYS A 186 -3.57 7.91 -17.06
CA LYS A 186 -3.28 9.21 -16.39
C LYS A 186 -1.92 9.20 -15.70
N LEU A 187 -1.62 8.15 -14.93
CA LEU A 187 -0.33 7.97 -14.28
C LEU A 187 0.83 7.94 -15.29
N GLY A 188 0.65 7.27 -16.43
CA GLY A 188 1.62 7.23 -17.51
C GLY A 188 1.95 8.61 -18.09
N LEU A 189 0.94 9.46 -18.31
CA LEU A 189 1.14 10.85 -18.78
C LEU A 189 1.88 11.72 -17.75
N GLU A 190 1.63 11.53 -16.46
CA GLU A 190 2.34 12.26 -15.40
C GLU A 190 3.80 11.80 -15.30
N VAL A 191 4.05 10.48 -15.34
CA VAL A 191 5.39 9.91 -15.39
C VAL A 191 6.16 10.41 -16.60
N GLU A 192 5.57 10.39 -17.81
CA GLU A 192 6.17 10.94 -19.02
C GLU A 192 6.55 12.43 -18.84
N SER A 193 5.66 13.25 -18.26
CA SER A 193 5.95 14.65 -17.96
C SER A 193 7.11 14.82 -16.98
N LYS A 194 7.21 13.99 -15.93
CA LYS A 194 8.33 14.01 -14.98
C LYS A 194 9.65 13.52 -15.61
N VAL A 195 9.63 12.45 -16.42
CA VAL A 195 10.80 11.97 -17.18
C VAL A 195 11.37 13.10 -18.04
N ILE A 196 10.54 13.80 -18.81
CA ILE A 196 10.98 14.88 -19.70
C ILE A 196 11.62 16.04 -18.90
N LYS A 197 11.03 16.44 -17.76
CA LYS A 197 11.57 17.47 -16.87
C LYS A 197 12.92 17.07 -16.28
N TYR A 198 13.05 15.82 -15.81
CA TYR A 198 14.29 15.28 -15.26
C TYR A 198 15.40 15.19 -16.31
N GLU A 199 15.09 14.73 -17.52
CA GLU A 199 16.05 14.70 -18.62
C GLU A 199 16.51 16.13 -18.99
N GLU A 200 15.61 17.12 -18.98
CA GLU A 200 15.98 18.51 -19.19
C GLU A 200 16.85 19.08 -18.07
N MET A 201 16.57 18.77 -16.81
CA MET A 201 17.42 19.13 -15.67
C MET A 201 18.83 18.55 -15.84
N LYS A 202 18.95 17.24 -16.08
CA LYS A 202 20.23 16.57 -16.29
C LYS A 202 20.99 17.09 -17.51
N ARG A 203 20.27 17.51 -18.56
CA ARG A 203 20.84 18.13 -19.76
C ARG A 203 21.35 19.55 -19.51
N LYS A 204 20.75 20.30 -18.59
CA LYS A 204 21.26 21.62 -18.14
C LYS A 204 22.49 21.45 -17.25
N GLU A 205 22.38 20.65 -16.19
CA GLU A 205 23.49 20.30 -15.28
C GLU A 205 24.72 19.81 -16.06
N LYS A 206 24.53 18.91 -17.04
CA LYS A 206 25.62 18.46 -17.91
C LYS A 206 26.28 19.60 -18.69
N LYS A 207 25.50 20.52 -19.28
CA LYS A 207 26.05 21.67 -20.01
C LYS A 207 26.79 22.64 -19.09
N ASP A 208 26.28 22.84 -17.88
CA ASP A 208 26.90 23.72 -16.89
C ASP A 208 28.24 23.14 -16.40
N LEU A 209 28.31 21.82 -16.19
CA LEU A 209 29.55 21.09 -15.93
C LEU A 209 30.51 21.13 -17.13
N GLU A 210 30.03 20.95 -18.37
CA GLU A 210 30.84 21.07 -19.59
C GLU A 210 31.42 22.49 -19.72
N ASN A 211 30.62 23.54 -19.48
CA ASN A 211 31.07 24.94 -19.48
C ASN A 211 32.10 25.20 -18.37
N SER A 212 31.89 24.66 -17.16
CA SER A 212 32.84 24.77 -16.05
C SER A 212 34.17 24.09 -16.36
N ILE A 213 34.15 22.89 -16.96
CA ILE A 213 35.35 22.20 -17.42
C ILE A 213 36.07 23.03 -18.49
N LEU A 214 35.35 23.61 -19.46
CA LEU A 214 35.95 24.47 -20.48
C LEU A 214 36.65 25.69 -19.86
N SER A 215 35.99 26.42 -18.94
CA SER A 215 36.60 27.54 -18.18
C SER A 215 37.88 27.10 -17.46
N LEU A 216 37.83 25.99 -16.72
CA LEU A 216 38.98 25.46 -15.99
C LEU A 216 40.11 25.01 -16.94
N THR A 217 39.81 24.51 -18.14
CA THR A 217 40.84 24.19 -19.13
C THR A 217 41.46 25.43 -19.76
N GLU A 218 40.69 26.50 -19.98
CA GLU A 218 41.19 27.79 -20.47
C GLU A 218 42.09 28.44 -19.42
N GLU A 219 41.63 28.55 -18.17
CA GLU A 219 42.41 29.05 -17.02
C GLU A 219 43.71 28.27 -16.81
N ASN A 220 43.67 26.93 -16.89
CA ASN A 220 44.87 26.09 -16.78
C ASN A 220 45.82 26.29 -17.98
N SER A 221 45.28 26.57 -19.18
CA SER A 221 46.09 26.93 -20.35
C SER A 221 46.77 28.30 -20.20
N ASP A 222 46.08 29.26 -19.58
CA ASP A 222 46.57 30.60 -19.27
C ASP A 222 47.64 30.56 -18.17
N ILE A 223 47.39 29.85 -17.07
CA ILE A 223 48.40 29.56 -16.03
C ILE A 223 49.63 28.89 -16.67
N SER A 224 49.43 27.90 -17.55
CA SER A 224 50.51 27.25 -18.29
C SER A 224 51.24 28.20 -19.25
N SER A 225 50.60 29.27 -19.73
CA SER A 225 51.23 30.31 -20.56
C SER A 225 52.04 31.30 -19.70
N LEU A 226 51.49 31.68 -18.53
CA LEU A 226 52.13 32.56 -17.55
C LEU A 226 53.36 31.88 -16.94
N LEU A 227 53.27 30.59 -16.59
CA LEU A 227 54.41 29.80 -16.12
C LEU A 227 55.51 29.70 -17.18
N ARG A 228 55.17 29.47 -18.45
CA ARG A 228 56.16 29.52 -19.55
C ARG A 228 56.81 30.89 -19.67
N ARG A 229 56.04 31.98 -19.58
CA ARG A 229 56.57 33.36 -19.63
C ARG A 229 57.49 33.64 -18.44
N ALA A 230 57.08 33.28 -17.23
CA ALA A 230 57.86 33.45 -16.00
C ALA A 230 59.15 32.61 -16.01
N LEU A 231 59.11 31.38 -16.56
CA LEU A 231 60.31 30.56 -16.74
C LEU A 231 61.28 31.18 -17.75
N VAL A 232 60.80 31.73 -18.87
CA VAL A 232 61.65 32.44 -19.85
C VAL A 232 62.23 33.73 -19.26
N GLU A 233 61.45 34.49 -18.50
CA GLU A 233 61.91 35.72 -17.83
C GLU A 233 62.92 35.40 -16.71
N LYS A 234 62.70 34.33 -15.94
CA LYS A 234 63.67 33.79 -14.99
C LYS A 234 64.96 33.36 -15.70
N GLU A 235 64.88 32.58 -16.78
CA GLU A 235 66.06 32.11 -17.50
C GLU A 235 66.84 33.29 -18.13
N ALA A 236 66.13 34.34 -18.60
CA ALA A 236 66.75 35.57 -19.07
C ALA A 236 67.46 36.34 -17.95
N ALA A 237 66.87 36.41 -16.75
CA ALA A 237 67.48 37.01 -15.56
C ALA A 237 68.68 36.19 -15.04
N GLU A 238 68.61 34.86 -15.06
CA GLU A 238 69.75 33.99 -14.74
C GLU A 238 70.87 34.11 -15.80
N LYS A 239 70.52 34.28 -17.08
CA LYS A 239 71.47 34.56 -18.17
C LYS A 239 72.10 35.95 -18.06
N SER A 240 71.39 36.98 -17.56
CA SER A 240 72.00 38.30 -17.32
C SER A 240 72.88 38.30 -16.06
N LEU A 241 72.43 37.64 -14.99
CA LEU A 241 73.21 37.44 -13.75
C LEU A 241 74.50 36.63 -13.98
N SER A 242 74.44 35.59 -14.81
CA SER A 242 75.62 34.76 -15.13
C SER A 242 76.64 35.46 -16.02
N LYS A 243 76.24 36.45 -16.82
CA LYS A 243 77.15 37.35 -17.56
C LYS A 243 77.89 38.32 -16.63
N LEU A 244 77.31 38.69 -15.47
CA LEU A 244 77.95 39.44 -14.39
C LEU A 244 78.89 38.55 -13.55
N LYS A 245 79.85 37.90 -14.20
CA LYS A 245 80.90 37.06 -13.60
C LYS A 245 82.20 37.86 -13.38
N GLY A 246 82.10 38.95 -12.64
CA GLY A 246 83.23 39.80 -12.22
C GLY A 246 82.76 40.95 -11.34
N SER A 247 83.52 41.26 -10.27
CA SER A 247 83.22 42.23 -9.21
C SER A 247 81.92 42.03 -8.42
N GLY A 248 82.04 41.97 -7.08
CA GLY A 248 80.91 41.75 -6.17
C GLY A 248 79.93 42.93 -6.09
N GLU A 249 80.38 44.15 -6.38
CA GLU A 249 79.57 45.37 -6.29
C GLU A 249 78.68 45.53 -7.51
N GLN A 250 79.22 45.41 -8.74
CA GLN A 250 78.41 45.45 -9.97
C GLN A 250 77.33 44.36 -9.98
N ARG A 251 77.62 43.17 -9.42
CA ARG A 251 76.61 42.12 -9.22
C ARG A 251 75.52 42.54 -8.24
N ARG A 252 75.83 43.19 -7.12
CA ARG A 252 74.82 43.69 -6.18
C ARG A 252 73.92 44.76 -6.82
N THR A 253 74.50 45.77 -7.46
CA THR A 253 73.71 46.87 -8.04
C THR A 253 72.79 46.38 -9.17
N ALA A 254 73.26 45.42 -9.99
CA ALA A 254 72.43 44.79 -11.01
C ALA A 254 71.28 43.94 -10.43
N ILE A 255 71.50 43.23 -9.31
CA ILE A 255 70.43 42.51 -8.60
C ILE A 255 69.36 43.49 -8.09
N PHE A 256 69.77 44.62 -7.51
CA PHE A 256 68.83 45.65 -7.06
C PHE A 256 68.02 46.26 -8.22
N GLN A 257 68.66 46.58 -9.35
CA GLN A 257 67.97 47.13 -10.53
C GLN A 257 67.00 46.11 -11.17
N ILE A 258 67.35 44.83 -11.20
CA ILE A 258 66.45 43.77 -11.68
C ILE A 258 65.26 43.60 -10.72
N ALA A 259 65.50 43.63 -9.40
CA ALA A 259 64.44 43.59 -8.40
C ALA A 259 63.48 44.79 -8.52
N GLU A 260 64.02 46.01 -8.61
CA GLU A 260 63.27 47.26 -8.79
C GLU A 260 62.42 47.26 -10.06
N TRP A 261 63.00 46.84 -11.21
CA TRP A 261 62.26 46.72 -12.46
C TRP A 261 61.15 45.64 -12.41
N SER A 262 61.41 44.51 -11.76
CA SER A 262 60.42 43.45 -11.58
C SER A 262 59.26 43.88 -10.67
N LEU A 263 59.55 44.67 -9.63
CA LEU A 263 58.57 45.18 -8.68
C LEU A 263 57.65 46.23 -9.33
N GLN A 264 58.22 47.14 -10.13
CA GLN A 264 57.44 48.09 -10.95
C GLN A 264 56.53 47.38 -11.95
N LYS A 265 57.04 46.36 -12.64
CA LYS A 265 56.29 45.60 -13.65
C LYS A 265 55.19 44.71 -13.06
N ALA A 266 55.32 44.31 -11.79
CA ALA A 266 54.29 43.62 -11.01
C ALA A 266 53.25 44.55 -10.36
N GLY A 267 53.30 45.86 -10.63
CA GLY A 267 52.34 46.85 -10.12
C GLY A 267 52.63 47.39 -8.71
N PHE A 268 53.69 46.93 -8.05
CA PHE A 268 54.11 47.42 -6.72
C PHE A 268 54.97 48.70 -6.83
N GLY A 269 54.48 49.69 -7.59
CA GLY A 269 55.14 50.98 -7.78
C GLY A 269 54.81 51.98 -6.67
N PHE A 270 55.68 52.09 -5.66
CA PHE A 270 55.59 53.15 -4.65
C PHE A 270 55.82 54.53 -5.31
N MET A 271 54.85 55.44 -5.21
CA MET A 271 54.95 56.79 -5.78
C MET A 271 55.85 57.69 -4.91
N MET A 272 57.18 57.53 -5.01
CA MET A 272 58.14 58.46 -4.40
C MET A 272 58.61 59.47 -5.45
N GLY A 273 58.28 60.75 -5.24
CA GLY A 273 58.59 61.81 -6.20
C GLY A 273 60.08 62.14 -6.28
N GLY A 274 60.58 62.37 -7.50
CA GLY A 274 61.96 62.79 -7.75
C GLY A 274 62.29 62.82 -9.24
N SER A 275 62.07 63.97 -9.88
CA SER A 275 62.40 64.18 -11.30
C SER A 275 63.76 64.89 -11.44
N PRO A 276 64.73 64.34 -12.19
CA PRO A 276 65.93 65.05 -12.61
C PRO A 276 65.92 65.31 -14.14
N GLY A 277 66.06 66.56 -14.58
CA GLY A 277 66.02 66.87 -16.02
C GLY A 277 66.13 68.34 -16.43
N GLU A 278 67.26 68.98 -16.10
CA GLU A 278 67.91 70.08 -16.84
C GLU A 278 67.23 71.47 -17.03
N SER A 279 68.09 72.49 -17.11
CA SER A 279 67.86 73.95 -17.13
C SER A 279 67.69 74.53 -18.56
N PRO A 280 67.60 75.86 -18.83
CA PRO A 280 67.64 77.05 -17.93
C PRO A 280 66.57 78.15 -18.24
N ASN A 281 66.42 79.15 -17.35
CA ASN A 281 66.92 80.54 -17.55
C ASN A 281 66.32 81.54 -16.52
N GLU A 282 67.13 82.56 -16.14
CA GLU A 282 66.82 83.91 -15.57
C GLU A 282 65.49 84.16 -14.79
N ASN A 283 65.46 84.90 -13.66
CA ASN A 283 66.23 86.12 -13.38
C ASN A 283 66.16 86.57 -11.89
N SER A 284 67.15 87.37 -11.44
CA SER A 284 67.13 88.26 -10.24
C SER A 284 66.99 87.60 -8.84
N SER A 285 67.70 87.98 -7.76
CA SER A 285 68.59 89.13 -7.49
C SER A 285 69.42 88.92 -6.20
N SER A 286 70.66 89.45 -6.13
CA SER A 286 71.38 90.01 -4.94
C SER A 286 71.41 89.21 -3.60
N CYS A 287 72.50 88.94 -2.87
CA CYS A 287 73.96 89.18 -2.93
C CYS A 287 74.63 88.26 -1.84
N ASN A 288 75.94 88.25 -1.48
CA ASN A 288 77.09 89.10 -1.81
C ASN A 288 78.46 88.34 -1.68
N ALA A 289 79.55 89.09 -1.81
CA ALA A 289 80.98 88.73 -1.76
C ALA A 289 81.52 88.26 -0.37
N SER A 290 82.46 87.29 -0.28
CA SER A 290 83.96 87.39 -0.25
C SER A 290 84.54 87.97 1.07
N THR A 291 85.67 87.57 1.67
CA THR A 291 86.96 86.98 1.21
C THR A 291 87.71 86.25 2.36
N THR A 292 88.79 85.54 2.03
CA THR A 292 89.82 84.91 2.90
C THR A 292 90.54 85.83 3.92
N SER A 293 90.96 85.32 5.10
CA SER A 293 92.35 85.42 5.66
C SER A 293 92.49 84.85 7.10
N ASP A 294 93.66 84.28 7.38
CA ASP A 294 94.26 83.76 8.63
C ASP A 294 93.68 84.08 10.04
N GLY A 295 93.64 83.03 10.87
CA GLY A 295 94.51 82.94 12.06
C GLY A 295 94.08 83.59 13.38
N SER A 296 93.28 82.88 14.18
CA SER A 296 93.28 83.02 15.65
C SER A 296 92.67 81.79 16.33
N GLU A 297 93.51 81.01 17.02
CA GLU A 297 93.08 79.85 17.81
C GLU A 297 92.35 80.30 19.11
N CYS A 298 91.57 79.40 19.72
CA CYS A 298 90.99 79.49 21.08
C CYS A 298 89.56 80.07 21.31
N GLU A 299 88.64 80.05 20.33
CA GLU A 299 87.18 80.09 20.62
C GLU A 299 86.33 78.97 19.91
N GLU A 300 86.94 78.15 19.06
CA GLU A 300 86.23 77.21 18.18
C GLU A 300 85.76 75.90 18.87
N ASP A 301 86.43 75.49 19.96
CA ASP A 301 86.11 74.28 20.71
C ASP A 301 84.75 74.35 21.44
N GLY A 302 84.39 75.53 21.97
CA GLY A 302 83.12 75.72 22.69
C GLY A 302 81.91 75.62 21.76
N VAL A 303 82.03 76.16 20.54
CA VAL A 303 81.00 76.09 19.50
C VAL A 303 80.92 74.67 18.91
N SER A 304 82.06 73.98 18.76
CA SER A 304 82.12 72.59 18.31
C SER A 304 81.52 71.60 19.33
N LEU A 305 81.74 71.82 20.64
CA LEU A 305 81.14 71.02 21.70
C LEU A 305 79.62 71.28 21.80
N ALA A 306 79.18 72.53 21.70
CA ALA A 306 77.75 72.86 21.67
C ALA A 306 77.05 72.20 20.47
N SER A 307 77.65 72.26 19.28
CA SER A 307 77.13 71.63 18.05
C SER A 307 77.05 70.10 18.15
N THR A 308 78.06 69.45 18.73
CA THR A 308 78.04 67.99 18.94
C THR A 308 77.00 67.58 19.99
N VAL A 309 76.87 68.31 21.11
CA VAL A 309 75.81 68.07 22.11
C VAL A 309 74.42 68.31 21.51
N GLU A 310 74.22 69.36 20.73
CA GLU A 310 72.94 69.62 20.04
C GLU A 310 72.59 68.51 19.06
N LYS A 311 73.58 67.99 18.31
CA LYS A 311 73.40 66.86 17.38
C LYS A 311 73.06 65.57 18.13
N ILE A 312 73.69 65.29 19.27
CA ILE A 312 73.34 64.17 20.15
C ILE A 312 71.91 64.31 20.69
N ILE A 313 71.52 65.50 21.15
CA ILE A 313 70.16 65.76 21.65
C ILE A 313 69.11 65.60 20.53
N LYS A 314 69.40 66.07 19.31
CA LYS A 314 68.53 65.88 18.13
C LYS A 314 68.38 64.40 17.77
N ASN A 315 69.48 63.64 17.75
CA ASN A 315 69.44 62.18 17.52
C ASN A 315 68.64 61.46 18.61
N LEU A 316 68.90 61.72 19.90
CA LEU A 316 68.16 61.11 21.00
C LEU A 316 66.67 61.47 20.98
N ARG A 317 66.30 62.69 20.59
CA ARG A 317 64.89 63.07 20.39
C ARG A 317 64.25 62.31 19.24
N HIS A 318 64.98 62.08 18.15
CA HIS A 318 64.50 61.31 17.00
C HIS A 318 64.29 59.83 17.39
N GLU A 319 65.26 59.22 18.05
CA GLU A 319 65.19 57.86 18.57
C GLU A 319 64.05 57.69 19.59
N VAL A 320 63.83 58.67 20.49
CA VAL A 320 62.67 58.68 21.40
C VAL A 320 61.34 58.83 20.66
N THR A 321 61.27 59.52 19.52
CA THR A 321 60.05 59.52 18.69
C THR A 321 59.85 58.20 17.95
N GLU A 322 60.92 57.60 17.41
CA GLU A 322 60.89 56.33 16.69
C GLU A 322 60.46 55.18 17.61
N LEU A 323 61.04 55.08 18.82
CA LEU A 323 60.66 54.10 19.85
C LEU A 323 59.22 54.28 20.37
N ARG A 324 58.64 55.49 20.24
CA ARG A 324 57.23 55.71 20.57
C ARG A 324 56.30 55.26 19.44
N CYS A 325 56.69 55.51 18.19
CA CYS A 325 55.94 55.00 17.03
C CYS A 325 55.92 53.47 17.04
N SER A 326 57.07 52.81 17.20
CA SER A 326 57.13 51.35 17.22
C SER A 326 56.41 50.73 18.43
N LEU A 327 56.44 51.37 19.61
CA LEU A 327 55.63 50.93 20.75
C LEU A 327 54.11 51.00 20.46
N GLU A 328 53.65 52.02 19.74
CA GLU A 328 52.25 52.17 19.39
C GLU A 328 51.84 51.22 18.26
N GLU A 329 52.73 50.97 17.29
CA GLU A 329 52.58 49.91 16.28
C GLU A 329 52.44 48.54 16.95
N TYR A 330 53.34 48.16 17.85
CA TYR A 330 53.24 46.89 18.61
C TYR A 330 51.96 46.78 19.47
N ARG A 331 51.45 47.88 20.02
CA ARG A 331 50.14 47.88 20.70
C ARG A 331 49.01 47.60 19.72
N SER A 332 49.00 48.26 18.57
CA SER A 332 47.97 48.07 17.55
C SER A 332 47.99 46.66 16.95
N GLU A 333 49.19 46.06 16.77
CA GLU A 333 49.36 44.66 16.37
C GLU A 333 48.86 43.70 17.47
N ASN A 334 49.20 43.96 18.74
CA ASN A 334 48.74 43.15 19.86
C ASN A 334 47.21 43.18 20.00
N ASP A 335 46.59 44.36 19.90
CA ASP A 335 45.14 44.52 19.96
C ASP A 335 44.45 43.83 18.77
N HIS A 336 45.06 43.87 17.58
CA HIS A 336 44.59 43.13 16.40
C HIS A 336 44.66 41.61 16.61
N LEU A 337 45.79 41.10 17.12
CA LEU A 337 45.97 39.67 17.44
C LEU A 337 45.00 39.21 18.54
N GLN A 338 44.76 40.03 19.57
CA GLN A 338 43.77 39.75 20.60
C GLN A 338 42.35 39.71 20.02
N GLY A 339 42.03 40.59 19.08
CA GLY A 339 40.76 40.57 18.33
C GLY A 339 40.59 39.33 17.47
N LEU A 340 41.65 38.84 16.82
CA LEU A 340 41.63 37.57 16.07
C LEU A 340 41.48 36.37 17.00
N ALA A 341 42.21 36.33 18.11
CA ALA A 341 42.12 35.27 19.11
C ALA A 341 40.72 35.19 19.74
N PHE A 342 40.09 36.34 20.01
CA PHE A 342 38.70 36.38 20.49
C PHE A 342 37.73 35.79 19.46
N LYS A 343 37.81 36.20 18.19
CA LYS A 343 36.97 35.65 17.11
C LYS A 343 37.14 34.13 16.97
N GLN A 344 38.38 33.65 16.92
CA GLN A 344 38.66 32.21 16.87
C GLN A 344 38.11 31.48 18.10
N SER A 345 38.21 32.06 19.30
CA SER A 345 37.62 31.45 20.50
C SER A 345 36.10 31.35 20.43
N GLN A 346 35.44 32.37 19.86
CA GLN A 346 33.99 32.38 19.65
C GLN A 346 33.56 31.36 18.57
N GLU A 347 34.26 31.31 17.43
CA GLU A 347 34.02 30.33 16.37
C GLU A 347 34.20 28.88 16.88
N ILE A 348 35.17 28.64 17.76
CA ILE A 348 35.36 27.35 18.43
C ILE A 348 34.21 27.04 19.39
N THR A 349 33.72 27.99 20.19
CA THR A 349 32.56 27.75 21.07
C THR A 349 31.28 27.50 20.30
N ASP A 350 31.04 28.23 19.22
CA ASP A 350 29.85 28.09 18.37
C ASP A 350 29.89 26.73 17.63
N SER A 351 31.06 26.35 17.10
CA SER A 351 31.29 25.02 16.50
C SER A 351 31.09 23.89 17.51
N ALA A 352 31.56 24.05 18.75
CA ALA A 352 31.38 23.04 19.81
C ALA A 352 29.90 22.89 20.24
N LEU A 353 29.10 23.96 20.20
CA LEU A 353 27.66 23.88 20.41
C LEU A 353 26.97 23.18 19.23
N TYR A 354 27.36 23.49 18.00
CA TYR A 354 26.82 22.84 16.81
C TYR A 354 27.08 21.32 16.78
N VAL A 355 28.31 20.89 17.16
CA VAL A 355 28.65 19.46 17.30
C VAL A 355 27.73 18.77 18.31
N LYS A 356 27.49 19.35 19.49
CA LYS A 356 26.56 18.77 20.49
C LYS A 356 25.15 18.60 19.97
N VAL A 357 24.62 19.57 19.22
CA VAL A 357 23.27 19.48 18.62
C VAL A 357 23.22 18.35 17.59
N LEU A 358 24.31 18.10 16.85
CA LEU A 358 24.42 16.94 15.95
C LEU A 358 24.49 15.62 16.73
N GLU A 359 25.29 15.54 17.79
CA GLU A 359 25.38 14.36 18.67
C GLU A 359 24.01 14.02 19.32
N GLU A 360 23.28 15.01 19.83
CA GLU A 360 21.93 14.83 20.39
C GLU A 360 20.94 14.32 19.33
N ARG A 361 21.02 14.86 18.10
CA ARG A 361 20.21 14.39 16.96
C ARG A 361 20.58 12.97 16.53
N GLU A 362 21.85 12.61 16.49
CA GLU A 362 22.33 11.27 16.16
C GLU A 362 21.84 10.25 17.21
N ASN A 363 21.95 10.58 18.49
CA ASN A 363 21.43 9.76 19.58
C ASN A 363 19.91 9.56 19.49
N ALA A 364 19.14 10.61 19.21
CA ALA A 364 17.68 10.53 19.03
C ALA A 364 17.29 9.68 17.81
N LEU A 365 18.00 9.81 16.69
CA LEU A 365 17.80 8.97 15.51
C LEU A 365 18.15 7.51 15.77
N THR A 366 19.22 7.25 16.54
CA THR A 366 19.64 5.89 16.92
C THR A 366 18.56 5.22 17.78
N GLN A 367 18.04 5.90 18.79
CA GLN A 367 16.93 5.41 19.62
C GLN A 367 15.65 5.14 18.81
N ASN A 368 15.35 6.00 17.83
CA ASN A 368 14.22 5.81 16.92
C ASN A 368 14.40 4.54 16.04
N VAL A 369 15.59 4.34 15.47
CA VAL A 369 15.94 3.13 14.70
C VAL A 369 15.88 1.87 15.58
N GLU A 370 16.36 1.94 16.82
CA GLU A 370 16.26 0.84 17.78
C GLU A 370 14.79 0.49 18.09
N GLN A 371 13.94 1.49 18.36
CA GLN A 371 12.50 1.29 18.57
C GLN A 371 11.83 0.66 17.34
N LEU A 372 12.03 1.22 16.15
CA LEU A 372 11.49 0.67 14.90
C LEU A 372 11.99 -0.77 14.65
N SER A 373 13.22 -1.10 15.05
CA SER A 373 13.74 -2.47 14.95
C SER A 373 13.08 -3.48 15.90
N LEU A 374 12.53 -3.01 17.03
CA LEU A 374 11.74 -3.83 17.95
C LEU A 374 10.30 -3.99 17.45
N GLU A 375 9.69 -2.92 16.95
CA GLU A 375 8.37 -2.95 16.32
C GLU A 375 8.36 -3.87 15.09
N LEU A 376 9.39 -3.79 14.25
CA LEU A 376 9.57 -4.66 13.08
C LEU A 376 9.66 -6.15 13.48
N LYS A 377 10.43 -6.49 14.52
CA LYS A 377 10.50 -7.88 15.03
C LYS A 377 9.16 -8.37 15.56
N GLY A 378 8.42 -7.52 16.28
CA GLY A 378 7.06 -7.85 16.73
C GLY A 378 6.11 -8.13 15.56
N ALA A 379 6.18 -7.32 14.51
CA ALA A 379 5.42 -7.54 13.28
C ALA A 379 5.86 -8.80 12.51
N GLU A 380 7.15 -9.12 12.47
CA GLU A 380 7.68 -10.38 11.90
C GLU A 380 7.16 -11.61 12.65
N GLU A 381 7.17 -11.58 13.99
CA GLU A 381 6.60 -12.63 14.84
C GLU A 381 5.08 -12.77 14.66
N GLU A 382 4.36 -11.66 14.42
CA GLU A 382 2.95 -11.70 14.05
C GLU A 382 2.72 -12.33 12.68
N VAL A 383 3.49 -11.93 11.67
CA VAL A 383 3.41 -12.53 10.33
C VAL A 383 3.69 -14.03 10.36
N ILE A 384 4.61 -14.50 11.20
CA ILE A 384 4.85 -15.93 11.41
C ILE A 384 3.61 -16.60 12.05
N ARG A 385 3.06 -16.05 13.14
CA ARG A 385 1.85 -16.58 13.79
C ARG A 385 0.64 -16.65 12.84
N TRP A 386 0.43 -15.62 12.01
CA TRP A 386 -0.64 -15.60 11.02
C TRP A 386 -0.43 -16.63 9.91
N LYS A 387 0.82 -16.84 9.44
CA LYS A 387 1.14 -17.90 8.47
C LYS A 387 0.85 -19.29 9.03
N GLU A 388 1.29 -19.58 10.26
CA GLU A 388 1.01 -20.85 10.93
C GLU A 388 -0.49 -21.10 11.09
N ALA A 389 -1.26 -20.07 11.45
CA ALA A 389 -2.72 -20.16 11.53
C ALA A 389 -3.36 -20.48 10.16
N CYS A 390 -2.98 -19.77 9.10
CA CYS A 390 -3.46 -20.02 7.74
C CYS A 390 -3.09 -21.44 7.24
N GLU A 391 -1.89 -21.94 7.55
CA GLU A 391 -1.48 -23.30 7.20
C GLU A 391 -2.35 -24.36 7.90
N LEU A 392 -2.67 -24.15 9.18
CA LEU A 392 -3.57 -25.03 9.93
C LEU A 392 -5.02 -24.99 9.41
N GLU A 393 -5.53 -23.82 9.02
CA GLU A 393 -6.86 -23.69 8.41
C GLU A 393 -6.92 -24.37 7.04
N VAL A 394 -5.88 -24.22 6.21
CA VAL A 394 -5.75 -24.91 4.91
C VAL A 394 -5.72 -26.43 5.10
N GLU A 395 -4.97 -26.95 6.09
CA GLU A 395 -4.91 -28.39 6.34
C GLU A 395 -6.22 -28.95 6.92
N ALA A 396 -6.90 -28.19 7.78
CA ALA A 396 -8.25 -28.50 8.24
C ALA A 396 -9.26 -28.52 7.07
N GLY A 397 -9.15 -27.56 6.14
CA GLY A 397 -9.94 -27.48 4.92
C GLY A 397 -9.75 -28.69 4.01
N LYS A 398 -8.49 -29.10 3.74
CA LYS A 398 -8.20 -30.35 3.01
C LYS A 398 -8.83 -31.56 3.68
N SER A 399 -8.66 -31.72 5.00
CA SER A 399 -9.23 -32.85 5.75
C SER A 399 -10.77 -32.84 5.75
N ALA A 400 -11.40 -31.67 5.63
CA ALA A 400 -12.85 -31.56 5.43
C ALA A 400 -13.27 -31.99 4.02
N ILE A 401 -12.57 -31.52 2.98
CA ILE A 401 -12.81 -31.92 1.59
C ILE A 401 -12.67 -33.44 1.44
N GLU A 402 -11.61 -34.05 1.98
CA GLU A 402 -11.40 -35.51 1.98
C GLU A 402 -12.52 -36.29 2.71
N LYS A 403 -13.23 -35.69 3.66
CA LYS A 403 -14.42 -36.30 4.31
C LYS A 403 -15.62 -36.22 3.36
N CYS A 404 -15.90 -35.03 2.82
CA CYS A 404 -16.98 -34.81 1.86
C CYS A 404 -16.84 -35.70 0.61
N GLU A 405 -15.63 -35.85 0.06
CA GLU A 405 -15.37 -36.74 -1.09
C GLU A 405 -15.67 -38.21 -0.77
N ARG A 406 -15.33 -38.68 0.44
CA ARG A 406 -15.66 -40.04 0.90
C ARG A 406 -17.17 -40.23 1.08
N GLU A 407 -17.85 -39.25 1.65
CA GLU A 407 -19.31 -39.29 1.79
C GLU A 407 -20.01 -39.27 0.42
N ILE A 408 -19.55 -38.45 -0.52
CA ILE A 408 -20.02 -38.44 -1.91
C ILE A 408 -19.77 -39.80 -2.59
N ALA A 409 -18.62 -40.44 -2.35
CA ALA A 409 -18.33 -41.77 -2.89
C ALA A 409 -19.27 -42.84 -2.33
N CYS A 410 -19.52 -42.85 -1.01
CA CYS A 410 -20.49 -43.76 -0.39
C CYS A 410 -21.92 -43.53 -0.91
N LEU A 411 -22.37 -42.28 -1.00
CA LEU A 411 -23.70 -41.94 -1.51
C LEU A 411 -23.90 -42.31 -2.98
N LYS A 412 -22.86 -42.20 -3.81
CA LYS A 412 -22.89 -42.70 -5.20
C LYS A 412 -23.03 -44.22 -5.26
N GLU A 413 -22.27 -44.94 -4.43
CA GLU A 413 -22.36 -46.41 -4.38
C GLU A 413 -23.74 -46.86 -3.87
N ASP A 414 -24.33 -46.16 -2.90
CA ASP A 414 -25.70 -46.41 -2.44
C ASP A 414 -26.75 -46.07 -3.51
N LEU A 415 -26.56 -44.99 -4.27
CA LEU A 415 -27.41 -44.67 -5.42
C LEU A 415 -27.39 -45.80 -6.45
N GLU A 416 -26.20 -46.23 -6.90
CA GLU A 416 -26.02 -47.34 -7.84
C GLU A 416 -26.68 -48.65 -7.34
N ARG A 417 -26.56 -48.96 -6.04
CA ARG A 417 -27.26 -50.10 -5.40
C ARG A 417 -28.78 -49.96 -5.50
N THR A 418 -29.32 -48.76 -5.22
CA THR A 418 -30.77 -48.52 -5.28
C THR A 418 -31.32 -48.54 -6.71
N GLU A 419 -30.57 -48.04 -7.69
CA GLU A 419 -30.91 -48.12 -9.11
C GLU A 419 -30.97 -49.57 -9.58
N ALA A 420 -29.96 -50.39 -9.26
CA ALA A 420 -29.95 -51.82 -9.57
C ALA A 420 -31.12 -52.57 -8.88
N ALA A 421 -31.44 -52.22 -7.63
CA ALA A 421 -32.60 -52.77 -6.93
C ALA A 421 -33.94 -52.35 -7.58
N LEU A 422 -34.06 -51.09 -8.02
CA LEU A 422 -35.22 -50.58 -8.73
C LEU A 422 -35.40 -51.30 -10.07
N ASP A 423 -34.34 -51.48 -10.85
CA ASP A 423 -34.36 -52.17 -12.14
C ASP A 423 -34.78 -53.64 -12.02
N THR A 424 -34.25 -54.38 -11.04
CA THR A 424 -34.71 -55.76 -10.78
C THR A 424 -36.18 -55.80 -10.37
N SER A 425 -36.65 -54.82 -9.60
CA SER A 425 -38.06 -54.71 -9.20
C SER A 425 -38.98 -54.39 -10.39
N ASN A 426 -38.54 -53.51 -11.29
CA ASN A 426 -39.24 -53.08 -12.49
C ASN A 426 -39.32 -54.22 -13.51
N ASN A 427 -38.23 -54.96 -13.71
CA ASN A 427 -38.22 -56.17 -14.52
C ASN A 427 -39.15 -57.26 -13.96
N ARG A 428 -39.20 -57.43 -12.62
CA ARG A 428 -40.17 -58.33 -11.97
C ARG A 428 -41.62 -57.86 -12.17
N LEU A 429 -41.88 -56.55 -12.15
CA LEU A 429 -43.20 -55.97 -12.41
C LEU A 429 -43.64 -56.25 -13.86
N LYS A 430 -42.79 -55.95 -14.85
CA LYS A 430 -43.02 -56.26 -16.27
C LYS A 430 -43.30 -57.75 -16.52
N LEU A 431 -42.65 -58.65 -15.79
CA LEU A 431 -42.93 -60.09 -15.84
C LEU A 431 -44.30 -60.44 -15.25
N LYS A 432 -44.71 -59.81 -14.14
CA LYS A 432 -46.04 -59.98 -13.56
C LYS A 432 -47.16 -59.44 -14.47
N GLU A 433 -46.94 -58.33 -15.15
CA GLU A 433 -47.89 -57.79 -16.15
C GLU A 433 -48.07 -58.75 -17.33
N LYS A 434 -46.96 -59.31 -17.86
CA LYS A 434 -47.01 -60.34 -18.91
C LYS A 434 -47.71 -61.62 -18.44
N LEU A 435 -47.54 -62.01 -17.17
CA LEU A 435 -48.25 -63.14 -16.58
C LEU A 435 -49.75 -62.84 -16.39
N ALA A 436 -50.11 -61.64 -15.93
CA ALA A 436 -51.51 -61.23 -15.77
C ALA A 436 -52.26 -61.17 -17.11
N THR A 437 -51.65 -60.54 -18.13
CA THR A 437 -52.23 -60.46 -19.49
C THR A 437 -52.38 -61.83 -20.14
N THR A 438 -51.41 -62.73 -19.99
CA THR A 438 -51.53 -64.12 -20.49
C THR A 438 -52.56 -64.93 -19.71
N ALA A 439 -52.67 -64.75 -18.39
CA ALA A 439 -53.71 -65.38 -17.57
C ALA A 439 -55.12 -64.89 -17.95
N MET A 440 -55.30 -63.58 -18.18
CA MET A 440 -56.58 -63.02 -18.67
C MET A 440 -56.96 -63.56 -20.06
N ALA A 441 -55.99 -63.67 -20.97
CA ALA A 441 -56.23 -64.28 -22.29
C ALA A 441 -56.61 -65.77 -22.19
N ALA A 442 -55.95 -66.52 -21.30
CA ALA A 442 -56.28 -67.92 -21.03
C ALA A 442 -57.67 -68.09 -20.39
N GLN A 443 -58.05 -67.19 -19.47
CA GLN A 443 -59.39 -67.15 -18.89
C GLN A 443 -60.45 -66.87 -19.97
N ALA A 444 -60.25 -65.87 -20.83
CA ALA A 444 -61.17 -65.57 -21.93
C ALA A 444 -61.33 -66.76 -22.91
N ALA A 445 -60.24 -67.49 -23.19
CA ALA A 445 -60.27 -68.73 -23.97
C ALA A 445 -61.05 -69.87 -23.25
N ALA A 446 -60.91 -69.99 -21.93
CA ALA A 446 -61.65 -70.96 -21.13
C ALA A 446 -63.17 -70.62 -21.07
N GLU A 447 -63.52 -69.34 -20.87
CA GLU A 447 -64.91 -68.88 -20.84
C GLU A 447 -65.61 -69.06 -22.19
N THR A 448 -64.93 -68.78 -23.31
CA THR A 448 -65.47 -69.02 -24.64
C THR A 448 -65.64 -70.52 -24.92
N SER A 449 -64.70 -71.36 -24.48
CA SER A 449 -64.84 -72.83 -24.54
C SER A 449 -66.04 -73.32 -23.72
N LEU A 450 -66.24 -72.79 -22.51
CA LEU A 450 -67.36 -73.12 -21.64
C LEU A 450 -68.70 -72.71 -22.29
N ARG A 451 -68.82 -71.50 -22.81
CA ARG A 451 -70.03 -71.04 -23.53
C ARG A 451 -70.35 -71.92 -24.77
N LEU A 452 -69.32 -72.43 -25.46
CA LEU A 452 -69.49 -73.39 -26.56
C LEU A 452 -69.93 -74.78 -26.07
N ALA A 453 -69.46 -75.23 -24.91
CA ALA A 453 -69.93 -76.46 -24.28
C ALA A 453 -71.38 -76.33 -23.79
N ASP A 454 -71.73 -75.22 -23.14
CA ASP A 454 -73.07 -74.95 -22.63
C ASP A 454 -74.10 -74.88 -23.76
N SER A 455 -73.83 -74.11 -24.82
CA SER A 455 -74.70 -74.02 -26.00
C SER A 455 -74.87 -75.37 -26.72
N ARG A 456 -73.81 -76.18 -26.84
CA ARG A 456 -73.92 -77.57 -27.30
C ARG A 456 -74.77 -78.42 -26.36
N SER A 457 -74.65 -78.24 -25.05
CA SER A 457 -75.44 -78.99 -24.06
C SER A 457 -76.93 -78.63 -24.14
N VAL A 458 -77.27 -77.36 -24.42
CA VAL A 458 -78.66 -76.90 -24.66
C VAL A 458 -79.22 -77.60 -25.89
N GLY A 459 -78.53 -77.51 -27.05
CA GLY A 459 -79.00 -78.16 -28.28
C GLY A 459 -79.10 -79.69 -28.20
N LEU A 460 -78.26 -80.33 -27.36
CA LEU A 460 -78.41 -81.75 -27.03
C LEU A 460 -79.63 -82.03 -26.14
N ARG A 461 -79.93 -81.18 -25.16
CA ARG A 461 -81.15 -81.29 -24.33
C ARG A 461 -82.41 -81.14 -25.18
N GLU A 462 -82.49 -80.08 -25.98
CA GLU A 462 -83.61 -79.86 -26.93
C GLU A 462 -83.83 -81.08 -27.83
N ARG A 463 -82.76 -81.70 -28.32
CA ARG A 463 -82.86 -82.89 -29.16
C ARG A 463 -83.26 -84.16 -28.41
N ILE A 464 -82.86 -84.30 -27.14
CA ILE A 464 -83.34 -85.38 -26.26
C ILE A 464 -84.81 -85.17 -25.91
N GLU A 465 -85.24 -83.94 -25.63
CA GLU A 465 -86.63 -83.58 -25.38
C GLU A 465 -87.51 -83.86 -26.60
N GLU A 466 -87.08 -83.47 -27.81
CA GLU A 466 -87.78 -83.79 -29.05
C GLU A 466 -87.85 -85.30 -29.34
N LEU A 467 -86.76 -86.05 -29.12
CA LEU A 467 -86.79 -87.52 -29.23
C LEU A 467 -87.69 -88.16 -28.16
N THR A 468 -87.77 -87.57 -26.96
CA THR A 468 -88.66 -88.04 -25.89
C THR A 468 -90.11 -87.76 -26.24
N ARG A 469 -90.42 -86.57 -26.79
CA ARG A 469 -91.74 -86.22 -27.34
C ARG A 469 -92.15 -87.16 -28.46
N GLN A 470 -91.23 -87.49 -29.38
CA GLN A 470 -91.47 -88.48 -30.43
C GLN A 470 -91.76 -89.88 -29.86
N LEU A 471 -91.01 -90.32 -28.84
CA LEU A 471 -91.28 -91.58 -28.13
C LEU A 471 -92.61 -91.57 -27.36
N GLU A 472 -93.01 -90.44 -26.77
CA GLU A 472 -94.30 -90.28 -26.10
C GLU A 472 -95.45 -90.32 -27.11
N GLU A 473 -95.33 -89.62 -28.24
CA GLU A 473 -96.30 -89.70 -29.33
C GLU A 473 -96.36 -91.10 -29.97
N GLU A 474 -95.23 -91.78 -30.16
CA GLU A 474 -95.19 -93.17 -30.63
C GLU A 474 -95.78 -94.13 -29.59
N ALA A 475 -95.59 -93.89 -28.30
CA ALA A 475 -96.21 -94.65 -27.22
C ALA A 475 -97.72 -94.37 -27.13
N GLU A 476 -98.18 -93.15 -27.42
CA GLU A 476 -99.61 -92.85 -27.54
C GLU A 476 -100.24 -93.48 -28.78
N ARG A 477 -99.60 -93.38 -29.96
CA ARG A 477 -100.02 -94.10 -31.18
C ARG A 477 -100.07 -95.60 -30.91
N SER A 478 -99.04 -96.15 -30.28
CA SER A 478 -98.99 -97.54 -29.84
C SER A 478 -100.12 -97.88 -28.85
N ARG A 479 -100.48 -97.00 -27.89
CA ARG A 479 -101.63 -97.24 -26.99
C ARG A 479 -102.98 -97.19 -27.73
N ARG A 480 -103.12 -96.32 -28.73
CA ARG A 480 -104.33 -96.22 -29.58
C ARG A 480 -104.46 -97.48 -30.47
N GLU A 481 -103.35 -98.00 -30.98
CA GLU A 481 -103.29 -99.24 -31.78
C GLU A 481 -103.37 -100.53 -30.92
N GLN A 482 -102.86 -100.51 -29.67
CA GLN A 482 -102.93 -101.62 -28.70
C GLN A 482 -104.33 -101.87 -28.10
N SER A 483 -105.38 -101.34 -28.72
CA SER A 483 -106.73 -101.89 -28.57
C SER A 483 -106.86 -103.29 -29.21
N SER A 484 -105.89 -103.73 -30.01
CA SER A 484 -105.78 -105.12 -30.46
C SER A 484 -104.34 -105.69 -30.39
N VAL A 485 -104.25 -106.99 -30.08
CA VAL A 485 -103.01 -107.82 -30.08
C VAL A 485 -101.97 -107.55 -28.97
N ARG A 486 -102.07 -108.36 -27.90
CA ARG A 486 -100.97 -108.58 -26.93
C ARG A 486 -99.76 -109.25 -27.61
N ARG A 487 -98.55 -108.67 -27.54
CA ARG A 487 -97.28 -109.42 -27.67
C ARG A 487 -96.20 -108.94 -26.68
N ARG A 488 -95.30 -109.86 -26.35
CA ARG A 488 -94.36 -109.79 -25.22
C ARG A 488 -93.19 -108.84 -25.53
N VAL A 489 -93.00 -107.81 -24.73
CA VAL A 489 -91.75 -107.03 -24.71
C VAL A 489 -90.65 -107.90 -24.09
N ARG A 490 -89.55 -108.11 -24.83
CA ARG A 490 -88.30 -108.64 -24.26
C ARG A 490 -87.48 -107.46 -23.75
N HIS A 491 -87.08 -107.47 -22.49
CA HIS A 491 -86.10 -106.51 -21.99
C HIS A 491 -84.77 -106.71 -22.75
N ILE A 492 -84.40 -105.75 -23.58
CA ILE A 492 -83.05 -105.66 -24.15
C ILE A 492 -82.22 -104.87 -23.13
N CYS A 493 -81.41 -105.58 -22.35
CA CYS A 493 -80.47 -104.97 -21.42
C CYS A 493 -79.36 -104.25 -22.19
N TRP A 494 -79.22 -102.93 -21.95
CA TRP A 494 -78.26 -102.09 -22.66
C TRP A 494 -76.82 -102.37 -22.19
N PRO A 495 -75.85 -102.61 -23.09
CA PRO A 495 -74.52 -103.10 -22.71
C PRO A 495 -73.56 -101.96 -22.31
N TRP A 496 -73.54 -101.61 -21.02
CA TRP A 496 -72.61 -100.62 -20.45
C TRP A 496 -71.11 -100.97 -20.50
N ARG A 497 -70.70 -102.06 -21.16
CA ARG A 497 -69.28 -102.48 -21.29
C ARG A 497 -68.52 -101.86 -22.46
N ALA A 498 -69.17 -101.10 -23.34
CA ALA A 498 -68.51 -100.46 -24.49
C ALA A 498 -67.90 -99.08 -24.19
N LEU A 499 -68.27 -98.45 -23.07
CA LEU A 499 -67.74 -97.16 -22.64
C LEU A 499 -66.74 -97.39 -21.52
N GLY A 500 -65.45 -97.38 -21.86
CA GLY A 500 -64.33 -97.75 -20.98
C GLY A 500 -64.04 -96.76 -19.85
N ILE A 501 -64.95 -96.63 -18.89
CA ILE A 501 -64.76 -95.86 -17.65
C ILE A 501 -64.32 -96.83 -16.53
N ASN A 502 -63.01 -97.07 -16.43
CA ASN A 502 -62.42 -97.75 -15.28
C ASN A 502 -62.10 -96.73 -14.18
N PRO A 503 -62.59 -96.91 -12.93
CA PRO A 503 -62.10 -96.15 -11.78
C PRO A 503 -60.72 -96.71 -11.33
N PRO A 504 -59.68 -95.88 -11.18
CA PRO A 504 -58.35 -96.38 -10.82
C PRO A 504 -58.16 -96.52 -9.30
N ILE A 505 -58.05 -97.76 -8.81
CA ILE A 505 -57.45 -98.07 -7.50
C ILE A 505 -56.26 -99.02 -7.73
N SER A 506 -55.04 -98.45 -7.71
CA SER A 506 -53.77 -99.15 -7.36
C SER A 506 -53.31 -100.31 -8.31
N SER A 507 -52.04 -100.62 -8.55
CA SER A 507 -50.74 -100.18 -8.02
C SER A 507 -49.58 -100.51 -9.00
N SER A 508 -48.44 -99.82 -8.84
CA SER A 508 -47.07 -100.37 -8.98
C SER A 508 -46.39 -100.61 -10.36
N ARG A 509 -45.35 -99.77 -10.62
CA ARG A 509 -44.04 -100.08 -11.26
C ARG A 509 -44.02 -100.36 -12.78
N ASN A 510 -43.11 -99.85 -13.62
CA ASN A 510 -41.95 -98.95 -13.43
C ASN A 510 -41.59 -98.26 -14.77
N ALA A 511 -41.48 -96.93 -14.83
CA ALA A 511 -40.69 -96.25 -15.87
C ALA A 511 -40.30 -94.80 -15.50
N ARG A 512 -38.98 -94.56 -15.42
CA ARG A 512 -38.27 -93.27 -15.56
C ARG A 512 -38.59 -92.13 -14.57
N ARG A 513 -37.68 -92.01 -13.61
CA ARG A 513 -37.40 -90.80 -12.82
C ARG A 513 -37.29 -89.54 -13.70
N ARG A 514 -38.06 -88.50 -13.39
CA ARG A 514 -37.61 -87.10 -13.44
C ARG A 514 -38.16 -86.39 -12.20
N THR A 515 -37.25 -85.92 -11.36
CA THR A 515 -37.55 -85.24 -10.10
C THR A 515 -38.02 -83.82 -10.36
N LEU A 516 -39.14 -83.44 -9.75
CA LEU A 516 -39.42 -82.03 -9.44
C LEU A 516 -38.44 -81.57 -8.37
N PRO A 517 -37.88 -80.35 -8.48
CA PRO A 517 -37.35 -79.61 -7.34
C PRO A 517 -38.36 -78.52 -6.94
N ASP A 518 -39.05 -78.73 -5.82
CA ASP A 518 -39.49 -77.59 -5.00
C ASP A 518 -38.26 -77.08 -4.25
N MET A 519 -37.96 -75.79 -4.35
CA MET A 519 -37.08 -75.09 -3.41
C MET A 519 -37.63 -73.68 -3.15
N VAL A 520 -38.47 -73.58 -2.13
CA VAL A 520 -38.63 -72.35 -1.36
C VAL A 520 -37.36 -72.19 -0.51
N THR A 521 -36.44 -71.30 -0.89
CA THR A 521 -35.53 -70.55 0.01
C THR A 521 -34.69 -69.56 -0.82
N LEU A 522 -35.11 -68.29 -0.87
CA LEU A 522 -34.21 -67.14 -1.08
C LEU A 522 -34.76 -65.94 -0.31
N LEU A 523 -34.44 -65.91 0.99
CA LEU A 523 -34.46 -64.73 1.85
C LEU A 523 -33.20 -64.80 2.72
N GLN A 524 -32.09 -64.38 2.13
CA GLN A 524 -30.88 -63.84 2.77
C GLN A 524 -30.13 -63.03 1.71
#